data_AF-A0A5P6PEP8-F1
#
_entry.id   AF-A0A5P6PEP8-F1
#
_cell.length_a   1.000
_cell.length_b   1.000
_cell.length_c   1.000
_cell.angle_alpha   90.00
_cell.angle_beta   90.00
_cell.angle_gamma   90.00
#
_symmetry.space_group_name_H-M   'P 1'
#
loop_
_entity.id
_entity.type
_entity.pdbx_description
1 polymer ?
#
loop_
_entity_poly.entity_id
_entity_poly.type
_entity_poly.pdbx_seq_one_letter_code
_entity_poly.pdbx_strand_id
1 'polypeptide(L)'
;MRKYGLFLALGSILSLIAAIGAAEGRGSIASERPYAAEHIDLLPVDIRHGLARLERPCGGKAAATHYFSTTIDVGGLHFRSLHFENFACERREAICRAERCLHEVYLERGGRSRRVFNAYVDDMKLINAGGTVGLELEGGRRAILRWNGRTFAPVHSFGKGQER
;
A
#
# COMPACT_ATOMS: atom_id res chain seq x y z
N MET A 1 -67.87 41.93 -11.15
CA MET A 1 -69.01 41.05 -11.52
C MET A 1 -68.47 39.66 -11.82
N ARG A 2 -68.95 38.65 -11.09
CA ARG A 2 -68.50 37.25 -11.15
C ARG A 2 -69.38 36.52 -12.17
N LYS A 3 -68.79 35.80 -13.14
CA LYS A 3 -69.50 34.80 -13.95
C LYS A 3 -68.72 33.49 -13.91
N TYR A 4 -69.44 32.46 -13.52
CA TYR A 4 -69.03 31.06 -13.38
C TYR A 4 -69.04 30.37 -14.74
N GLY A 5 -68.25 29.30 -14.88
CA GLY A 5 -68.27 28.44 -16.07
C GLY A 5 -67.43 27.19 -15.88
N LEU A 6 -67.99 26.23 -15.16
CA LEU A 6 -67.57 24.85 -14.99
C LEU A 6 -67.71 24.09 -16.32
N PHE A 7 -66.81 23.13 -16.59
CA PHE A 7 -67.02 21.80 -17.19
C PHE A 7 -65.93 21.34 -18.20
N LEU A 8 -65.09 20.43 -17.68
CA LEU A 8 -64.67 19.14 -18.25
C LEU A 8 -64.33 19.06 -19.74
N ALA A 9 -63.05 18.82 -20.01
CA ALA A 9 -62.65 17.76 -20.96
C ALA A 9 -61.39 17.07 -20.43
N LEU A 10 -61.58 15.86 -19.90
CA LEU A 10 -60.54 14.84 -19.85
C LEU A 10 -60.03 14.62 -21.28
N GLY A 11 -58.71 14.59 -21.45
CA GLY A 11 -58.14 14.08 -22.69
C GLY A 11 -56.78 14.67 -23.00
N SER A 12 -55.74 14.13 -22.37
CA SER A 12 -54.41 13.86 -22.97
C SER A 12 -53.41 13.57 -21.84
N ILE A 13 -53.54 12.38 -21.26
CA ILE A 13 -52.45 11.70 -20.55
C ILE A 13 -51.42 11.27 -21.62
N LEU A 14 -50.13 11.34 -21.29
CA LEU A 14 -49.00 10.70 -21.99
C LEU A 14 -48.57 11.28 -23.35
N SER A 15 -47.67 12.27 -23.37
CA SER A 15 -46.73 12.47 -24.51
C SER A 15 -45.47 13.28 -24.13
N LEU A 16 -44.94 13.12 -22.90
CA LEU A 16 -43.74 13.85 -22.46
C LEU A 16 -42.60 12.96 -21.95
N ILE A 17 -42.40 11.76 -22.53
CA ILE A 17 -41.23 10.92 -22.23
C ILE A 17 -40.62 10.37 -23.53
N ALA A 18 -40.28 11.26 -24.46
CA ALA A 18 -39.54 10.89 -25.67
C ALA A 18 -38.37 11.85 -25.92
N ALA A 19 -37.54 12.05 -24.89
CA ALA A 19 -36.21 12.65 -25.04
C ALA A 19 -35.27 12.23 -23.91
N ILE A 20 -35.32 10.95 -23.50
CA ILE A 20 -34.18 10.37 -22.77
C ILE A 20 -33.27 9.81 -23.87
N GLY A 21 -32.42 10.68 -24.42
CA GLY A 21 -31.29 10.19 -25.20
C GLY A 21 -30.55 9.17 -24.35
N ALA A 22 -30.28 7.99 -24.90
CA ALA A 22 -29.43 7.02 -24.24
C ALA A 22 -28.08 7.70 -23.99
N ALA A 23 -27.85 8.13 -22.75
CA ALA A 23 -26.52 8.46 -22.29
C ALA A 23 -25.78 7.12 -22.20
N GLU A 24 -25.19 6.70 -23.31
CA GLU A 24 -24.20 5.64 -23.32
C GLU A 24 -22.97 6.16 -22.59
N GLY A 25 -22.99 6.04 -21.27
CA GLY A 25 -21.78 6.11 -20.48
C GLY A 25 -20.88 4.97 -20.96
N ARG A 26 -19.85 5.30 -21.75
CA ARG A 26 -18.73 4.40 -22.01
C ARG A 26 -17.98 4.20 -20.71
N GLY A 27 -18.53 3.36 -19.84
CA GLY A 27 -17.81 2.79 -18.71
C GLY A 27 -16.73 1.90 -19.29
N SER A 28 -15.52 2.44 -19.47
CA SER A 28 -14.37 1.58 -19.58
C SER A 28 -14.26 0.89 -18.23
N ILE A 29 -14.38 -0.44 -18.22
CA ILE A 29 -13.71 -1.24 -17.20
C ILE A 29 -12.23 -1.10 -17.54
N ALA A 30 -11.67 0.07 -17.23
CA ALA A 30 -10.23 0.17 -17.12
C ALA A 30 -9.91 -0.81 -16.00
N SER A 31 -9.34 -1.96 -16.38
CA SER A 31 -8.60 -2.79 -15.44
C SER A 31 -7.80 -1.82 -14.60
N GLU A 32 -8.14 -1.70 -13.31
CA GLU A 32 -7.42 -0.86 -12.36
C GLU A 32 -5.96 -1.16 -12.62
N ARG A 33 -5.17 -0.18 -13.07
CA ARG A 33 -3.75 -0.42 -13.25
C ARG A 33 -3.26 -0.77 -11.85
N PRO A 34 -2.86 -2.03 -11.58
CA PRO A 34 -2.60 -2.44 -10.21
C PRO A 34 -1.43 -1.65 -9.63
N TYR A 35 -0.59 -1.08 -10.51
CA TYR A 35 0.46 -0.15 -10.19
C TYR A 35 0.01 1.30 -10.45
N ALA A 36 0.07 2.10 -9.39
CA ALA A 36 -0.29 3.51 -9.36
C ALA A 36 0.88 4.34 -8.78
N ALA A 37 1.11 5.54 -9.36
CA ALA A 37 2.18 6.44 -8.91
C ALA A 37 1.83 7.09 -7.56
N GLU A 38 0.54 7.19 -7.26
CA GLU A 38 -0.03 7.72 -6.04
C GLU A 38 0.49 6.98 -4.80
N HIS A 39 0.71 5.66 -4.90
CA HIS A 39 1.32 4.85 -3.84
C HIS A 39 2.80 5.19 -3.59
N ILE A 40 3.46 5.85 -4.54
CA ILE A 40 4.82 6.38 -4.40
C ILE A 40 4.78 7.83 -3.91
N ASP A 41 3.90 8.66 -4.46
CA ASP A 41 3.83 10.09 -4.18
C ASP A 41 3.49 10.41 -2.72
N LEU A 42 2.71 9.53 -2.08
CA LEU A 42 2.35 9.64 -0.66
C LEU A 42 3.49 9.27 0.30
N LEU A 43 4.61 8.72 -0.20
CA LEU A 43 5.75 8.36 0.63
C LEU A 43 6.55 9.59 1.05
N PRO A 44 7.27 9.54 2.19
CA PRO A 44 8.25 10.56 2.55
C PRO A 44 9.25 10.85 1.43
N VAL A 45 9.66 12.12 1.31
CA VAL A 45 10.54 12.60 0.23
C VAL A 45 11.85 11.80 0.13
N ASP A 46 12.46 11.46 1.27
CA ASP A 46 13.69 10.66 1.32
C ASP A 46 13.51 9.28 0.69
N ILE A 47 12.33 8.68 0.89
CA ILE A 47 11.97 7.38 0.31
C ILE A 47 11.71 7.54 -1.19
N ARG A 48 10.95 8.55 -1.61
CA ARG A 48 10.68 8.82 -3.05
C ARG A 48 11.97 9.02 -3.83
N HIS A 49 12.92 9.79 -3.31
CA HIS A 49 14.25 9.96 -3.91
C HIS A 49 15.02 8.64 -3.99
N GLY A 50 14.80 7.73 -3.04
CA GLY A 50 15.29 6.36 -3.08
C GLY A 50 14.77 5.59 -4.29
N LEU A 51 13.45 5.60 -4.45
CA LEU A 51 12.73 4.83 -5.48
C LEU A 51 12.96 5.39 -6.89
N ALA A 52 13.15 6.70 -7.05
CA ALA A 52 13.52 7.31 -8.33
C ALA A 52 14.78 6.70 -8.95
N ARG A 53 15.73 6.21 -8.13
CA ARG A 53 16.94 5.55 -8.63
C ARG A 53 16.68 4.18 -9.25
N LEU A 54 15.52 3.58 -8.98
CA LEU A 54 15.12 2.28 -9.51
C LEU A 54 14.39 2.39 -10.85
N GLU A 55 13.93 3.57 -11.25
CA GLU A 55 13.18 3.74 -12.50
C GLU A 55 13.95 3.23 -13.72
N ARG A 56 15.20 3.69 -13.88
CA ARG A 56 16.05 3.24 -14.98
C ARG A 56 16.37 1.74 -14.91
N PRO A 57 16.82 1.17 -13.77
CA PRO A 57 16.96 -0.28 -13.62
C PRO A 57 15.69 -1.08 -13.90
N CYS A 58 14.52 -0.57 -13.52
CA CYS A 58 13.23 -1.24 -13.65
C CYS A 58 12.53 -1.06 -15.00
N GLY A 59 12.99 -0.14 -15.85
CA GLY A 59 12.47 0.07 -17.20
C GLY A 59 11.31 1.06 -17.30
N GLY A 60 10.95 1.75 -16.21
CA GLY A 60 9.80 2.64 -16.20
C GLY A 60 9.75 3.54 -14.98
N LYS A 61 8.73 4.41 -14.93
CA LYS A 61 8.48 5.29 -13.78
C LYS A 61 8.11 4.48 -12.54
N ALA A 62 8.43 5.03 -11.37
CA ALA A 62 8.05 4.41 -10.11
C ALA A 62 6.52 4.36 -9.97
N ALA A 63 6.00 3.16 -9.76
CA ALA A 63 4.62 2.89 -9.45
C ALA A 63 4.55 1.64 -8.56
N ALA A 64 3.49 1.51 -7.78
CA ALA A 64 3.37 0.48 -6.76
C ALA A 64 1.92 0.01 -6.63
N THR A 65 1.71 -1.18 -6.09
CA THR A 65 0.37 -1.61 -5.64
C THR A 65 0.06 -1.06 -4.25
N HIS A 66 -1.18 -1.21 -3.82
CA HIS A 66 -1.67 -0.71 -2.52
C HIS A 66 -0.81 -1.15 -1.33
N TYR A 67 -0.33 -2.41 -1.33
CA TYR A 67 0.44 -2.99 -0.21
C TYR A 67 1.96 -2.80 -0.35
N PHE A 68 2.40 -1.92 -1.26
CA PHE A 68 3.82 -1.58 -1.37
C PHE A 68 4.37 -0.98 -0.07
N SER A 69 3.57 -0.22 0.66
CA SER A 69 3.99 0.40 1.91
C SER A 69 2.99 0.16 3.04
N THR A 70 3.50 -0.28 4.18
CA THR A 70 2.70 -0.40 5.41
C THR A 70 3.39 0.32 6.56
N THR A 71 2.66 0.66 7.61
CA THR A 71 3.18 1.38 8.77
C THR A 71 2.74 0.76 10.08
N ILE A 72 3.52 0.98 11.14
CA ILE A 72 3.13 0.69 12.51
C ILE A 72 3.68 1.75 13.47
N ASP A 73 2.89 2.08 14.49
CA ASP A 73 3.28 2.95 15.60
C ASP A 73 3.37 2.14 16.89
N VAL A 74 4.57 2.04 17.47
CA VAL A 74 4.80 1.31 18.74
C VAL A 74 5.82 2.07 19.58
N GLY A 75 5.52 2.27 20.87
CA GLY A 75 6.46 2.92 21.80
C GLY A 75 6.84 4.35 21.42
N GLY A 76 5.93 5.07 20.73
CA GLY A 76 6.19 6.43 20.23
C GLY A 76 7.11 6.52 19.02
N LEU A 77 7.39 5.39 18.36
CA LEU A 77 8.19 5.31 17.13
C LEU A 77 7.28 4.94 15.95
N HIS A 78 7.45 5.66 14.83
CA HIS A 78 6.77 5.38 13.57
C HIS A 78 7.70 4.61 12.63
N PHE A 79 7.28 3.41 12.23
CA PHE A 79 8.01 2.59 11.27
C PHE A 79 7.20 2.37 10.00
N ARG A 80 7.89 2.34 8.87
CA ARG A 80 7.32 2.04 7.55
C ARG A 80 8.06 0.87 6.91
N SER A 81 7.35 -0.12 6.39
CA SER A 81 7.91 -1.15 5.52
C SER A 81 7.67 -0.80 4.05
N LEU A 82 8.61 -1.22 3.19
CA LEU A 82 8.45 -1.26 1.73
C LEU A 82 8.60 -2.70 1.24
N HIS A 83 7.76 -3.09 0.29
CA HIS A 83 7.58 -4.45 -0.23
C HIS A 83 7.81 -4.47 -1.74
N PHE A 84 9.02 -4.79 -2.21
CA PHE A 84 9.37 -4.63 -3.64
C PHE A 84 8.75 -5.71 -4.57
N GLU A 85 8.12 -6.74 -4.00
CA GLU A 85 7.16 -7.58 -4.71
C GLU A 85 5.96 -6.80 -5.26
N ASN A 86 5.63 -5.67 -4.62
CA ASN A 86 4.53 -4.77 -4.98
C ASN A 86 5.00 -3.53 -5.76
N PHE A 87 6.25 -3.50 -6.23
CA PHE A 87 6.81 -2.38 -7.00
C PHE A 87 6.86 -2.70 -8.50
N ALA A 88 6.42 -1.75 -9.33
CA ALA A 88 6.44 -1.88 -10.78
C ALA A 88 7.88 -1.98 -11.30
N CYS A 89 8.26 -3.14 -11.83
CA CYS A 89 9.60 -3.38 -12.34
C CYS A 89 9.60 -4.49 -13.39
N GLU A 90 9.91 -4.15 -14.64
CA GLU A 90 9.99 -5.10 -15.75
C GLU A 90 11.18 -6.05 -15.58
N ARG A 91 12.32 -5.50 -15.14
CA ARG A 91 13.54 -6.24 -14.83
C ARG A 91 13.60 -6.58 -13.35
N ARG A 92 12.93 -7.67 -12.98
CA ARG A 92 12.76 -8.09 -11.58
C ARG A 92 14.10 -8.30 -10.85
N GLU A 93 15.15 -8.68 -11.56
CA GLU A 93 16.52 -8.81 -11.04
C GLU A 93 17.11 -7.52 -10.47
N ALA A 94 16.53 -6.35 -10.80
CA ALA A 94 16.93 -5.07 -10.20
C ALA A 94 16.53 -4.96 -8.71
N ILE A 95 15.49 -5.69 -8.29
CA ILE A 95 14.89 -5.58 -6.96
C ILE A 95 14.63 -6.93 -6.27
N CYS A 96 14.91 -8.05 -6.95
CA CYS A 96 14.78 -9.40 -6.41
C CYS A 96 16.06 -10.22 -6.64
N ARG A 97 16.30 -11.19 -5.76
CA ARG A 97 17.39 -12.19 -5.84
C ARG A 97 16.76 -13.57 -5.84
N ALA A 98 16.84 -14.27 -6.97
CA ALA A 98 15.99 -15.43 -7.25
C ALA A 98 14.51 -15.05 -7.01
N GLU A 99 13.75 -15.90 -6.32
CA GLU A 99 12.32 -15.67 -6.05
C GLU A 99 12.04 -14.68 -4.90
N ARG A 100 13.08 -14.11 -4.25
CA ARG A 100 12.91 -13.25 -3.09
C ARG A 100 13.14 -11.80 -3.42
N CYS A 101 12.21 -10.94 -3.05
CA CYS A 101 12.29 -9.53 -3.35
C CYS A 101 12.81 -8.73 -2.18
N LEU A 102 13.33 -7.54 -2.49
CA LEU A 102 13.80 -6.61 -1.47
C LEU A 102 12.63 -6.22 -0.57
N HIS A 103 12.88 -6.24 0.73
CA HIS A 103 12.05 -5.58 1.72
C HIS A 103 12.92 -4.57 2.45
N GLU A 104 12.37 -3.39 2.73
CA GLU A 104 13.05 -2.35 3.49
C GLU A 104 12.19 -1.87 4.65
N VAL A 105 12.83 -1.42 5.72
CA VAL A 105 12.14 -0.78 6.85
C VAL A 105 12.80 0.56 7.14
N TYR A 106 11.97 1.58 7.34
CA TYR A 106 12.35 2.93 7.67
C TYR A 106 11.83 3.29 9.06
N LEU A 107 12.67 3.96 9.84
CA LEU A 107 12.28 4.69 11.03
C LEU A 107 12.04 6.14 10.64
N GLU A 108 10.83 6.63 10.88
CA GLU A 108 10.44 8.00 10.55
C GLU A 108 10.44 8.87 11.81
N ARG A 109 11.12 10.01 11.75
CA ARG A 109 11.19 10.96 12.86
C ARG A 109 11.44 12.37 12.34
N GLY A 110 10.60 13.32 12.77
CA GLY A 110 10.80 14.75 12.46
C GLY A 110 10.85 15.03 10.96
N GLY A 111 9.98 14.39 10.18
CA GLY A 111 9.91 14.56 8.72
C GLY A 111 11.03 13.88 7.91
N ARG A 112 11.91 13.11 8.57
CA ARG A 112 12.97 12.32 7.91
C ARG A 112 12.69 10.83 8.02
N SER A 113 13.07 10.09 6.99
CA SER A 113 12.96 8.63 6.97
C SER A 113 14.33 7.99 6.84
N ARG A 114 14.77 7.30 7.90
CA ARG A 114 16.05 6.58 7.92
C ARG A 114 15.81 5.10 7.70
N ARG A 115 16.40 4.51 6.67
CA ARG A 115 16.39 3.04 6.49
C ARG A 115 17.14 2.37 7.65
N VAL A 116 16.49 1.42 8.32
CA VAL A 116 16.99 0.70 9.49
C VAL A 116 17.08 -0.80 9.29
N PHE A 117 16.47 -1.33 8.23
CA PHE A 117 16.55 -2.73 7.86
C PHE A 117 16.40 -2.88 6.34
N ASN A 118 17.01 -3.92 5.79
CA ASN A 118 16.66 -4.47 4.49
C ASN A 118 16.98 -5.96 4.45
N ALA A 119 16.23 -6.71 3.65
CA ALA A 119 16.48 -8.13 3.40
C ALA A 119 15.85 -8.57 2.07
N TYR A 120 16.31 -9.72 1.56
CA TYR A 120 15.64 -10.45 0.47
C TYR A 120 15.03 -11.71 1.07
N VAL A 121 13.72 -11.68 1.33
CA VAL A 121 12.96 -12.73 2.02
C VAL A 121 11.66 -13.01 1.24
N ASP A 122 10.92 -14.06 1.63
CA ASP A 122 9.68 -14.43 0.92
C ASP A 122 8.54 -13.47 1.31
N ASP A 123 8.46 -13.10 2.59
CA ASP A 123 7.57 -12.06 3.12
C ASP A 123 8.20 -11.43 4.38
N MET A 124 7.79 -10.21 4.72
CA MET A 124 8.21 -9.49 5.92
C MET A 124 7.04 -8.66 6.47
N LYS A 125 6.72 -8.84 7.75
CA LYS A 125 5.68 -8.05 8.43
C LYS A 125 6.24 -7.24 9.58
N LEU A 126 5.80 -5.99 9.65
CA LEU A 126 5.90 -5.19 10.87
C LEU A 126 4.89 -5.71 11.90
N ILE A 127 5.37 -6.01 13.11
CA ILE A 127 4.53 -6.54 14.19
C ILE A 127 4.77 -5.76 15.49
N ASN A 128 3.75 -5.73 16.36
CA ASN A 128 3.95 -5.36 17.75
C ASN A 128 4.42 -6.60 18.54
N ALA A 129 5.67 -6.60 18.97
CA ALA A 129 6.33 -7.72 19.63
C ALA A 129 6.48 -7.49 21.14
N GLY A 130 5.36 -7.24 21.83
CA GLY A 130 5.34 -7.03 23.28
C GLY A 130 5.72 -5.60 23.67
N GLY A 131 5.13 -4.61 23.00
CA GLY A 131 5.37 -3.18 23.28
C GLY A 131 6.63 -2.61 22.60
N THR A 132 7.36 -3.42 21.84
CA THR A 132 8.41 -2.98 20.92
C THR A 132 8.05 -3.38 19.49
N VAL A 133 8.59 -2.66 18.51
CA VAL A 133 8.44 -3.04 17.10
C VAL A 133 9.25 -4.30 16.82
N GLY A 134 8.66 -5.23 16.08
CA GLY A 134 9.30 -6.43 15.58
C GLY A 134 9.15 -6.59 14.07
N LEU A 135 9.97 -7.47 13.51
CA LEU A 135 9.83 -7.98 12.16
C LEU A 135 9.61 -9.48 12.23
N GLU A 136 8.52 -9.94 11.61
CA GLU A 136 8.33 -11.34 11.28
C GLU A 136 8.82 -11.55 9.84
N LEU A 137 9.78 -12.46 9.67
CA LEU A 137 10.34 -12.80 8.36
C LEU A 137 9.89 -14.20 7.96
N GLU A 138 9.35 -14.33 6.76
CA GLU A 138 9.05 -15.61 6.12
C GLU A 138 10.12 -15.96 5.08
N GLY A 139 10.39 -17.25 4.92
CA GLY A 139 11.53 -17.74 4.16
C GLY A 139 11.85 -19.20 4.47
N GLY A 140 13.04 -19.64 4.08
CA GLY A 140 13.55 -20.99 4.41
C GLY A 140 13.56 -21.32 5.91
N ARG A 141 13.56 -20.30 6.79
CA ARG A 141 13.24 -20.45 8.21
C ARG A 141 12.58 -19.18 8.72
N ARG A 142 11.41 -19.32 9.37
CA ARG A 142 10.75 -18.21 10.06
C ARG A 142 11.66 -17.62 11.14
N ALA A 143 11.73 -16.30 11.20
CA ALA A 143 12.52 -15.59 12.20
C ALA A 143 11.77 -14.36 12.69
N ILE A 144 11.92 -14.06 13.98
CA ILE A 144 11.41 -12.83 14.59
C ILE A 144 12.62 -11.99 15.00
N LEU A 145 12.66 -10.76 14.51
CA LEU A 145 13.60 -9.74 14.95
C LEU A 145 12.87 -8.72 15.82
N ARG A 146 13.54 -8.17 16.83
CA ARG A 146 13.03 -7.08 17.67
C ARG A 146 13.89 -5.85 17.53
N TRP A 147 13.26 -4.69 17.57
CA TRP A 147 13.94 -3.42 17.66
C TRP A 147 14.61 -3.25 19.03
N ASN A 148 15.90 -2.94 19.03
CA ASN A 148 16.69 -2.72 20.24
C ASN A 148 17.06 -1.25 20.50
N GLY A 149 16.43 -0.31 19.79
CA GLY A 149 16.76 1.12 19.84
C GLY A 149 17.69 1.60 18.72
N ARG A 150 18.39 0.68 18.03
CA ARG A 150 19.32 1.02 16.94
C ARG A 150 19.09 0.21 15.67
N THR A 151 18.86 -1.09 15.81
CA THR A 151 18.68 -2.05 14.71
C THR A 151 17.66 -3.11 15.12
N PHE A 152 17.20 -3.88 14.14
CA PHE A 152 16.51 -5.14 14.38
C PHE A 152 17.53 -6.24 14.68
N ALA A 153 17.28 -7.00 15.75
CA ALA A 153 18.13 -8.12 16.18
C ALA A 153 17.29 -9.38 16.43
N PRO A 154 17.81 -10.58 16.19
CA PRO A 154 17.08 -11.82 16.45
C PRO A 154 16.66 -11.93 17.90
N VAL A 155 15.41 -12.32 18.14
CA VAL A 155 14.99 -12.73 19.48
C VAL A 155 15.70 -14.04 19.76
N HIS A 156 16.71 -14.02 20.63
CA HIS A 156 17.23 -15.27 21.17
C HIS A 156 16.13 -15.84 22.04
N SER A 157 15.48 -16.90 21.56
CA SER A 157 14.72 -17.78 22.44
C SER A 157 15.71 -18.36 23.43
N PHE A 158 15.84 -17.73 24.60
CA PHE A 158 16.43 -18.41 25.75
C PHE A 158 15.62 -19.68 25.96
N GLY A 159 16.29 -20.82 25.78
CA GLY A 159 15.71 -22.14 25.94
C GLY A 159 15.03 -22.26 27.30
N LYS A 160 13.88 -22.93 27.28
CA LYS A 160 13.08 -23.46 28.39
C LYS A 160 13.75 -23.34 29.76
N GLY A 161 13.10 -22.59 30.66
CA GLY A 161 13.31 -22.78 32.09
C GLY A 161 13.14 -24.26 32.43
N GLN A 162 14.18 -24.82 33.02
CA GLN A 162 14.19 -26.13 33.63
C GLN A 162 13.22 -26.09 34.81
N GLU A 163 12.08 -26.77 34.70
CA GLU A 163 11.26 -27.11 35.86
C GLU A 163 12.11 -27.95 36.82
N ARG A 164 12.20 -27.50 38.07
CA ARG A 164 12.54 -28.34 39.22
C ARG A 164 11.27 -28.49 40.05
#